data_AF-A0A7C4XZ73-F1
#
_entry.id   AF-A0A7C4XZ73-F1
#
_cell.length_a   1.000
_cell.length_b   1.000
_cell.length_c   1.000
_cell.angle_alpha   90.00
_cell.angle_beta   90.00
_cell.angle_gamma   90.00
#
_symmetry.space_group_name_H-M   'P 1'
#
loop_
_entity.id
_entity.type
_entity.pdbx_description
1 polymer ?
#
loop_
_entity_poly.entity_id
_entity_poly.type
_entity_poly.pdbx_seq_one_letter_code
_entity_poly.pdbx_strand_id
1 'polypeptide(L)'
;MKLLYLSLFVLFVSCNNDNKETEIKDGPVNGADSNIISKKETQPDSIIVAESLLAKKINNILQAKEENSRWHVLNDKEAKWISGQFDYFITPKRKENPDYPYIAAGDFDGDNRQDLAAVVTDSTQIIYQLVIISDADSSKKINYWKEDILEDAAISTAPMGRIEGTVNEKIKKIELKSEAIHVEYFEKASFIIYWNGKSYNRIQQGD
;
A
#
# COMPACT_ATOMS: atom_id res chain seq x y z
N MET A 1 0.88 45.98 -6.93
CA MET A 1 0.75 46.63 -5.61
C MET A 1 -0.72 46.56 -5.19
N LYS A 2 -0.99 46.20 -3.92
CA LYS A 2 -2.30 45.85 -3.29
C LYS A 2 -2.71 44.37 -3.43
N LEU A 3 -3.12 43.64 -2.40
CA LEU A 3 -3.21 43.86 -0.95
C LEU A 3 -3.24 42.46 -0.29
N LEU A 4 -2.44 42.21 0.75
CA LEU A 4 -2.50 41.02 1.59
C LEU A 4 -3.78 41.02 2.44
N TYR A 5 -4.48 39.89 2.53
CA TYR A 5 -5.47 39.62 3.58
C TYR A 5 -4.99 38.46 4.44
N LEU A 6 -4.56 38.81 5.65
CA LEU A 6 -4.19 37.91 6.73
C LEU A 6 -5.38 37.83 7.68
N SER A 7 -6.08 36.70 7.77
CA SER A 7 -7.08 36.48 8.82
C SER A 7 -6.49 35.59 9.90
N LEU A 8 -6.13 36.22 11.01
CA LEU A 8 -5.78 35.61 12.28
C LEU A 8 -7.09 35.23 12.98
N PHE A 9 -7.30 33.93 13.23
CA PHE A 9 -8.34 33.46 14.15
C PHE A 9 -7.66 32.80 15.35
N VAL A 10 -7.74 33.47 16.50
CA VAL A 10 -7.49 32.89 17.82
C VAL A 10 -8.73 33.20 18.64
N LEU A 11 -9.40 32.17 19.15
CA LEU A 11 -10.22 32.27 20.35
C LEU A 11 -10.15 30.93 21.11
N PHE A 12 -9.68 31.04 22.35
CA PHE A 12 -9.68 30.02 23.39
C PHE A 12 -11.10 29.73 23.88
N VAL A 13 -11.40 28.47 24.19
CA VAL A 13 -12.34 28.12 25.26
C VAL A 13 -11.77 26.96 26.06
N SER A 14 -11.54 27.27 27.34
CA SER A 14 -11.22 26.38 28.45
C SER A 14 -12.50 25.73 28.97
N CYS A 15 -12.47 24.43 29.24
CA CYS A 15 -13.32 23.82 30.26
C CYS A 15 -12.49 22.81 31.08
N ASN A 16 -12.20 23.27 32.29
CA ASN A 16 -11.97 22.53 33.52
C ASN A 16 -12.90 21.31 33.65
N ASN A 17 -12.40 20.18 34.18
CA ASN A 17 -13.18 19.35 35.11
C ASN A 17 -12.28 18.36 35.87
N ASP A 18 -12.13 18.68 37.15
CA ASP A 18 -12.32 17.83 38.32
C ASP A 18 -11.54 16.51 38.46
N ASN A 19 -10.54 16.64 39.33
CA ASN A 19 -9.92 15.60 40.12
C ASN A 19 -10.94 14.65 40.77
N LYS A 20 -10.70 13.34 40.64
CA LYS A 20 -11.02 12.35 41.67
C LYS A 20 -9.74 11.67 42.10
N GLU A 21 -9.21 12.11 43.23
CA GLU A 21 -8.22 11.37 44.00
C GLU A 21 -8.84 10.04 44.44
N THR A 22 -8.21 8.93 44.06
CA THR A 22 -8.48 7.62 44.63
C THR A 22 -7.34 7.29 45.57
N GLU A 23 -7.65 7.31 46.85
CA GLU A 23 -6.79 6.91 47.95
C GLU A 23 -6.49 5.41 47.84
N ILE A 24 -5.26 5.05 47.45
CA ILE A 24 -4.78 3.66 47.48
C ILE A 24 -3.74 3.57 48.60
N LYS A 25 -4.04 2.67 49.55
CA LYS A 25 -3.25 2.39 50.74
C LYS A 25 -1.94 1.69 50.35
N ASP A 26 -0.83 2.25 50.81
CA ASP A 26 0.49 1.61 50.80
C ASP A 26 0.49 0.37 51.71
N GLY A 27 0.82 -0.78 51.13
CA GLY A 27 1.25 -1.98 51.83
C GLY A 27 2.67 -2.35 51.35
N PRO A 28 3.58 -2.80 52.24
CA PRO A 28 4.93 -3.15 51.83
C PRO A 28 4.94 -4.57 51.27
N VAL A 29 5.31 -4.73 50.00
CA VAL A 29 5.60 -6.04 49.41
C VAL A 29 7.04 -6.04 48.89
N ASN A 30 7.89 -6.69 49.68
CA ASN A 30 9.17 -7.23 49.22
C ASN A 30 8.93 -8.32 48.17
N GLY A 31 9.66 -8.33 47.07
CA GLY A 31 9.69 -9.50 46.20
C GLY A 31 10.24 -9.26 44.80
N ALA A 32 11.54 -9.56 44.65
CA ALA A 32 12.15 -10.27 43.53
C ALA A 32 11.85 -9.81 42.08
N ASP A 33 12.91 -9.31 41.44
CA ASP A 33 13.39 -9.71 40.13
C ASP A 33 12.36 -10.33 39.18
N SER A 34 11.79 -9.52 38.29
CA SER A 34 11.23 -10.02 37.04
C SER A 34 12.04 -9.49 35.87
N ASN A 35 12.92 -10.36 35.37
CA ASN A 35 13.51 -10.26 34.05
C ASN A 35 12.37 -10.19 33.02
N ILE A 36 12.13 -9.00 32.48
CA ILE A 36 11.33 -8.85 31.26
C ILE A 36 12.20 -9.38 30.11
N ILE A 37 12.14 -10.69 29.92
CA ILE A 37 12.61 -11.34 28.69
C ILE A 37 11.62 -10.89 27.61
N SER A 38 12.05 -9.88 26.84
CA SER A 38 11.44 -9.58 25.55
C SER A 38 11.56 -10.83 24.68
N LYS A 39 10.49 -11.63 24.66
CA LYS A 39 10.30 -12.69 23.69
C LYS A 39 10.18 -11.99 22.35
N LYS A 40 11.32 -11.91 21.65
CA LYS A 40 11.34 -11.68 20.22
C LYS A 40 10.56 -12.84 19.61
N GLU A 41 9.28 -12.62 19.32
CA GLU A 41 8.48 -13.56 18.55
C GLU A 41 9.19 -13.74 17.23
N THR A 42 9.88 -14.89 17.13
CA THR A 42 10.41 -15.39 15.87
C THR A 42 9.19 -15.50 14.97
N GLN A 43 9.14 -14.67 13.92
CA GLN A 43 8.09 -14.79 12.92
C GLN A 43 8.01 -16.27 12.52
N PRO A 44 6.80 -16.86 12.50
CA PRO A 44 6.65 -18.24 12.07
C PRO A 44 7.34 -18.37 10.73
N ASP A 45 8.17 -19.40 10.57
CA ASP A 45 8.85 -19.76 9.32
C ASP A 45 7.79 -19.78 8.22
N SER A 46 7.64 -18.63 7.57
CA SER A 46 6.54 -18.38 6.67
C SER A 46 6.80 -19.32 5.51
N ILE A 47 5.86 -20.24 5.27
CA ILE A 47 5.96 -21.22 4.20
C ILE A 47 6.37 -20.44 2.95
N ILE A 48 7.60 -20.64 2.49
CA ILE A 48 8.15 -19.90 1.37
C ILE A 48 7.31 -20.30 0.17
N VAL A 49 6.37 -19.44 -0.22
CA VAL A 49 5.55 -19.65 -1.39
C VAL A 49 6.49 -19.63 -2.58
N ALA A 50 6.47 -20.70 -3.37
CA ALA A 50 7.24 -20.75 -4.60
C ALA A 50 6.88 -19.54 -5.46
N GLU A 51 7.90 -18.87 -6.02
CA GLU A 51 7.71 -17.68 -6.85
C GLU A 51 6.69 -17.95 -7.96
N SER A 52 5.67 -17.09 -8.06
CA SER A 52 4.57 -17.27 -8.98
C SER A 52 5.01 -17.13 -10.44
N LEU A 53 4.23 -17.71 -11.35
CA LEU A 53 4.50 -17.60 -12.78
C LEU A 53 4.41 -16.15 -13.27
N LEU A 54 3.52 -15.33 -12.70
CA LEU A 54 3.42 -13.92 -13.01
C LEU A 54 4.64 -13.14 -12.50
N ALA A 55 5.10 -13.39 -11.28
CA ALA A 55 6.31 -12.76 -10.74
C ALA A 55 7.52 -13.03 -11.65
N LYS A 56 7.72 -14.29 -12.08
CA LYS A 56 8.77 -14.65 -13.04
C LYS A 56 8.63 -13.93 -14.38
N LYS A 57 7.40 -13.85 -14.92
CA LYS A 57 7.12 -13.13 -16.17
C LYS A 57 7.53 -11.66 -16.05
N ILE A 58 7.12 -11.00 -14.96
CA ILE A 58 7.41 -9.59 -14.70
C ILE A 58 8.92 -9.38 -14.49
N ASN A 59 9.58 -10.22 -13.69
CA ASN A 59 11.02 -10.18 -13.47
C ASN A 59 11.80 -10.29 -14.79
N ASN A 60 11.40 -11.19 -15.69
CA ASN A 60 12.01 -11.29 -17.02
C ASN A 60 11.80 -10.02 -17.87
N ILE A 61 10.61 -9.42 -17.82
CA ILE A 61 10.31 -8.17 -18.54
C ILE A 61 11.18 -7.02 -18.01
N LEU A 62 11.33 -6.90 -16.69
CA LEU A 62 12.16 -5.89 -16.05
C LEU A 62 13.64 -6.09 -16.41
N GLN A 63 14.16 -7.31 -16.33
CA GLN A 63 15.55 -7.61 -16.64
C GLN A 63 15.91 -7.40 -18.12
N ALA A 64 14.96 -7.60 -19.04
CA ALA A 64 15.17 -7.35 -20.46
C ALA A 64 15.37 -5.85 -20.80
N LYS A 65 15.05 -4.95 -19.87
CA LYS A 65 15.37 -3.52 -19.94
C LYS A 65 16.60 -3.28 -19.09
N GLU A 66 17.78 -3.08 -19.68
CA GLU A 66 19.07 -2.97 -18.95
C GLU A 66 19.02 -1.97 -17.78
N GLU A 67 18.34 -0.84 -17.98
CA GLU A 67 18.08 0.21 -16.98
C GLU A 67 17.32 -0.29 -15.73
N ASN A 68 16.66 -1.44 -15.84
CA ASN A 68 15.80 -2.04 -14.83
C ASN A 68 16.27 -3.42 -14.34
N SER A 69 17.49 -3.82 -14.70
CA SER A 69 18.08 -5.10 -14.26
C SER A 69 18.17 -5.26 -12.74
N ARG A 70 18.09 -4.16 -11.98
CA ARG A 70 18.09 -4.14 -10.52
C ARG A 70 16.72 -4.35 -9.88
N TRP A 71 15.63 -4.26 -10.65
CA TRP A 71 14.26 -4.36 -10.12
C TRP A 71 13.75 -5.80 -10.19
N HIS A 72 13.07 -6.20 -9.13
CA HIS A 72 12.30 -7.45 -9.09
C HIS A 72 11.00 -7.26 -8.31
N VAL A 73 10.02 -8.12 -8.57
CA VAL A 73 8.75 -8.14 -7.85
C VAL A 73 8.99 -8.42 -6.37
N LEU A 74 8.41 -7.59 -5.51
CA LEU A 74 8.46 -7.75 -4.06
C LEU A 74 7.87 -9.10 -3.65
N ASN A 75 8.46 -9.74 -2.64
CA ASN A 75 7.97 -11.02 -2.11
C ASN A 75 7.90 -11.03 -0.57
N ASP A 76 7.33 -12.10 -0.01
CA ASP A 76 7.06 -12.23 1.43
C ASP A 76 8.29 -12.16 2.33
N LYS A 77 9.47 -12.49 1.82
CA LYS A 77 10.71 -12.40 2.61
C LYS A 77 11.23 -10.97 2.72
N GLU A 78 10.82 -10.11 1.79
CA GLU A 78 11.31 -8.75 1.64
C GLU A 78 10.30 -7.73 2.17
N ALA A 79 9.01 -8.03 2.02
CA ALA A 79 7.94 -7.20 2.55
C ALA A 79 7.94 -7.21 4.09
N LYS A 80 7.68 -6.06 4.72
CA LYS A 80 7.68 -5.91 6.18
C LYS A 80 6.27 -5.95 6.76
N TRP A 81 5.53 -7.02 6.46
CA TRP A 81 4.19 -7.18 6.99
C TRP A 81 4.18 -7.35 8.51
N ILE A 82 3.24 -6.67 9.16
CA ILE A 82 2.90 -6.96 10.56
C ILE A 82 2.16 -8.30 10.57
N SER A 83 2.61 -9.24 11.41
CA SER A 83 2.10 -10.63 11.44
C SER A 83 0.57 -10.71 11.43
N GLY A 84 -0.09 -9.93 12.29
CA GLY A 84 -1.56 -9.90 12.36
C GLY A 84 -2.24 -9.39 11.09
N GLN A 85 -1.63 -8.43 10.38
CA GLN A 85 -2.18 -7.92 9.13
C GLN A 85 -2.07 -8.96 8.01
N PHE A 86 -0.98 -9.71 7.97
CA PHE A 86 -0.78 -10.75 6.97
C PHE A 86 -1.79 -11.89 7.11
N ASP A 87 -1.98 -12.40 8.32
CA ASP A 87 -2.92 -13.48 8.57
C ASP A 87 -4.36 -13.07 8.34
N TYR A 88 -4.72 -11.84 8.71
CA TYR A 88 -6.10 -11.37 8.66
C TYR A 88 -6.52 -10.81 7.29
N PHE A 89 -5.64 -10.08 6.60
CA PHE A 89 -5.98 -9.40 5.35
C PHE A 89 -5.41 -10.08 4.11
N ILE A 90 -4.20 -10.64 4.19
CA ILE A 90 -3.49 -11.17 3.02
C ILE A 90 -3.85 -12.64 2.78
N THR A 91 -3.73 -13.47 3.81
CA THR A 91 -3.95 -14.92 3.69
C THR A 91 -5.33 -15.29 3.15
N PRO A 92 -6.44 -14.64 3.54
CA PRO A 92 -7.75 -14.93 2.95
C PRO A 92 -7.82 -14.61 1.46
N LYS A 93 -7.35 -13.43 1.04
CA LYS A 93 -7.35 -13.00 -0.38
C LYS A 93 -6.47 -13.90 -1.25
N ARG A 94 -5.39 -14.47 -0.71
CA ARG A 94 -4.52 -15.41 -1.43
C ARG A 94 -5.17 -16.72 -1.85
N LYS A 95 -6.22 -17.14 -1.15
CA LYS A 95 -6.99 -18.34 -1.53
C LYS A 95 -7.68 -18.15 -2.88
N GLU A 96 -7.99 -16.91 -3.23
CA GLU A 96 -8.65 -16.53 -4.48
C GLU A 96 -7.64 -16.03 -5.52
N ASN A 97 -6.61 -15.31 -5.07
CA ASN A 97 -5.54 -14.77 -5.92
C ASN A 97 -4.15 -15.05 -5.31
N PRO A 98 -3.45 -16.09 -5.75
CA PRO A 98 -2.11 -16.45 -5.23
C PRO A 98 -1.06 -15.35 -5.38
N ASP A 99 -1.25 -14.39 -6.28
CA ASP A 99 -0.31 -13.30 -6.53
C ASP A 99 -0.54 -12.05 -5.65
N TYR A 100 -1.63 -12.04 -4.88
CA TYR A 100 -1.87 -11.02 -3.86
C TYR A 100 -0.80 -11.12 -2.76
N PRO A 101 -0.23 -10.02 -2.24
CA PRO A 101 -0.61 -8.62 -2.45
C PRO A 101 0.24 -7.85 -3.47
N TYR A 102 1.12 -8.52 -4.22
CA TYR A 102 2.19 -7.83 -4.95
C TYR A 102 1.89 -7.60 -6.43
N ILE A 103 0.99 -8.39 -7.02
CA ILE A 103 0.64 -8.29 -8.43
C ILE A 103 -0.88 -8.19 -8.57
N ALA A 104 -1.31 -7.27 -9.44
CA ALA A 104 -2.68 -7.16 -9.91
C ALA A 104 -2.72 -7.30 -11.44
N ALA A 105 -3.79 -7.90 -11.94
CA ALA A 105 -4.03 -8.07 -13.37
C ALA A 105 -5.41 -7.48 -13.73
N GLY A 106 -5.47 -6.75 -14.84
CA GLY A 106 -6.69 -6.09 -15.31
C GLY A 106 -6.42 -5.26 -16.55
N ASP A 107 -7.46 -4.67 -17.15
CA ASP A 107 -7.33 -3.67 -18.21
C ASP A 107 -7.12 -2.29 -17.59
N PHE A 108 -5.86 -1.92 -17.34
CA PHE A 108 -5.51 -0.71 -16.59
C PHE A 108 -5.37 0.52 -17.48
N ASP A 109 -5.09 0.37 -18.77
CA ASP A 109 -5.04 1.48 -19.74
C ASP A 109 -6.23 1.57 -20.71
N GLY A 110 -7.23 0.70 -20.56
CA GLY A 110 -8.50 0.75 -21.27
C GLY A 110 -8.42 0.31 -22.73
N ASP A 111 -7.40 -0.47 -23.09
CA ASP A 111 -7.19 -0.97 -24.44
C ASP A 111 -7.85 -2.35 -24.70
N ASN A 112 -8.58 -2.88 -23.72
CA ASN A 112 -9.21 -4.21 -23.69
C ASN A 112 -8.22 -5.37 -23.78
N ARG A 113 -6.96 -5.16 -23.40
CA ARG A 113 -5.97 -6.22 -23.17
C ARG A 113 -5.65 -6.31 -21.70
N GLN A 114 -5.07 -7.45 -21.31
CA GLN A 114 -4.66 -7.65 -19.94
C GLN A 114 -3.31 -6.96 -19.69
N ASP A 115 -3.31 -6.09 -18.70
CA ASP A 115 -2.14 -5.44 -18.13
C ASP A 115 -1.73 -6.12 -16.82
N LEU A 116 -0.51 -5.82 -16.38
CA LEU A 116 -0.01 -6.23 -15.06
C LEU A 116 0.43 -4.99 -14.29
N ALA A 117 0.10 -4.94 -13.02
CA ALA A 117 0.67 -4.00 -12.06
C ALA A 117 1.45 -4.80 -11.02
N ALA A 118 2.64 -4.33 -10.64
CA ALA A 118 3.43 -4.99 -9.60
C ALA A 118 4.14 -4.00 -8.69
N VAL A 119 4.16 -4.33 -7.40
CA VAL A 119 5.07 -3.72 -6.44
C VAL A 119 6.44 -4.36 -6.64
N VAL A 120 7.43 -3.54 -6.97
CA VAL A 120 8.81 -3.96 -7.21
C VAL A 120 9.74 -3.27 -6.22
N THR A 121 10.86 -3.92 -5.93
CA THR A 121 11.94 -3.36 -5.14
C THR A 121 13.27 -3.55 -5.85
N ASP A 122 14.26 -2.76 -5.44
CA ASP A 122 15.62 -2.94 -5.94
C ASP A 122 16.39 -3.97 -5.10
N SER A 123 17.57 -4.35 -5.57
CA SER A 123 18.44 -5.32 -4.87
C SER A 123 18.85 -4.89 -3.46
N THR A 124 18.65 -3.63 -3.09
CA THR A 124 18.98 -3.11 -1.74
C THR A 124 17.78 -3.09 -0.80
N GLN A 125 16.57 -3.29 -1.32
CA GLN A 125 15.30 -3.22 -0.58
C GLN A 125 15.08 -1.86 0.10
N ILE A 126 15.67 -0.81 -0.47
CA ILE A 126 15.54 0.57 0.02
C ILE A 126 14.45 1.31 -0.75
N ILE A 127 14.29 1.00 -2.04
CA ILE A 127 13.36 1.68 -2.93
C ILE A 127 12.25 0.71 -3.32
N TYR A 128 11.01 1.17 -3.19
CA TYR A 128 9.81 0.44 -3.59
C TYR A 128 9.05 1.28 -4.62
N GLN A 129 8.50 0.60 -5.61
CA GLN A 129 7.95 1.24 -6.78
C GLN A 129 6.77 0.42 -7.31
N LEU A 130 5.72 1.09 -7.76
CA LEU A 130 4.69 0.43 -8.58
C LEU A 130 5.06 0.56 -10.05
N VAL A 131 5.08 -0.58 -10.75
CA VAL A 131 5.20 -0.65 -12.21
C VAL A 131 3.89 -1.11 -12.82
N ILE A 132 3.56 -0.57 -14.00
CA ILE A 132 2.39 -0.94 -14.78
C ILE A 132 2.88 -1.34 -16.17
N ILE A 133 2.70 -2.60 -16.52
CA ILE A 133 3.13 -3.21 -17.78
C ILE A 133 1.89 -3.35 -18.66
N SER A 134 1.79 -2.46 -19.65
CA SER A 134 0.73 -2.51 -20.65
C SER A 134 0.96 -3.66 -21.63
N ASP A 135 -0.11 -4.35 -22.01
CA ASP A 135 -0.10 -5.46 -22.97
C ASP A 135 0.93 -6.52 -22.53
N ALA A 136 0.58 -7.27 -21.48
CA ALA A 136 1.48 -8.18 -20.78
C ALA A 136 2.12 -9.25 -21.69
N ASP A 137 1.53 -9.55 -22.84
CA ASP A 137 2.02 -10.55 -23.79
C ASP A 137 3.03 -10.01 -24.79
N SER A 138 3.05 -8.70 -25.02
CA SER A 138 4.05 -8.04 -25.88
C SER A 138 4.96 -7.05 -25.16
N SER A 139 4.77 -6.86 -23.86
CA SER A 139 5.60 -6.04 -22.95
C SER A 139 5.93 -4.65 -23.51
N LYS A 140 4.98 -4.08 -24.27
CA LYS A 140 5.20 -2.89 -25.11
C LYS A 140 5.62 -1.67 -24.31
N LYS A 141 5.10 -1.52 -23.08
CA LYS A 141 5.29 -0.31 -22.30
C LYS A 141 5.29 -0.59 -20.80
N ILE A 142 6.39 -0.23 -20.15
CA ILE A 142 6.47 -0.16 -18.70
C ILE A 142 6.25 1.30 -18.29
N ASN A 143 5.25 1.53 -17.45
CA ASN A 143 5.00 2.82 -16.83
C ASN A 143 5.35 2.72 -15.34
N TYR A 144 6.23 3.61 -14.89
CA TYR A 144 6.56 3.75 -13.48
C TYR A 144 5.59 4.74 -12.85
N TRP A 145 4.89 4.31 -11.79
CA TRP A 145 4.11 5.23 -10.99
C TRP A 145 5.02 6.30 -10.40
N LYS A 146 4.59 7.56 -10.38
CA LYS A 146 5.53 8.66 -10.07
C LYS A 146 5.71 8.92 -8.58
N GLU A 147 4.81 8.39 -7.77
CA GLU A 147 4.83 8.61 -6.33
C GLU A 147 5.37 7.38 -5.63
N ASP A 148 5.97 7.60 -4.48
CA ASP A 148 6.53 6.53 -3.66
C ASP A 148 5.43 5.57 -3.21
N ILE A 149 5.78 4.30 -3.23
CA ILE A 149 4.99 3.21 -2.66
C ILE A 149 5.76 2.68 -1.46
N LEU A 150 5.07 2.26 -0.41
CA LEU A 150 5.71 1.72 0.79
C LEU A 150 5.92 0.20 0.69
N GLU A 151 6.81 -0.34 1.52
CA GLU A 151 7.12 -1.77 1.58
C GLU A 151 5.95 -2.66 2.04
N ASP A 152 4.91 -2.05 2.61
CA ASP A 152 3.68 -2.68 3.09
C ASP A 152 2.46 -2.33 2.21
N ALA A 153 2.70 -1.93 0.96
CA ALA A 153 1.65 -1.75 -0.02
C ALA A 153 1.07 -3.09 -0.47
N ALA A 154 -0.26 -3.21 -0.42
CA ALA A 154 -0.99 -4.25 -1.08
C ALA A 154 -1.70 -3.70 -2.31
N ILE A 155 -1.64 -4.43 -3.43
CA ILE A 155 -2.34 -4.05 -4.65
C ILE A 155 -3.38 -5.09 -5.08
N SER A 156 -4.47 -4.58 -5.65
CA SER A 156 -5.57 -5.38 -6.20
C SER A 156 -6.23 -4.65 -7.37
N THR A 157 -7.09 -5.34 -8.11
CA THR A 157 -7.86 -4.76 -9.21
C THR A 157 -9.15 -4.13 -8.66
N ALA A 158 -9.39 -2.87 -8.97
CA ALA A 158 -10.66 -2.20 -8.76
C ALA A 158 -11.51 -2.25 -10.04
N PRO A 159 -12.79 -2.64 -9.94
CA PRO A 159 -13.65 -2.77 -11.10
C PRO A 159 -14.02 -1.41 -11.70
N MET A 160 -14.42 -1.42 -12.97
CA MET A 160 -15.06 -0.29 -13.63
C MET A 160 -16.29 0.20 -12.83
N GLY A 161 -16.57 1.50 -12.90
CA GLY A 161 -17.73 2.08 -12.25
C GLY A 161 -17.50 3.48 -11.73
N ARG A 162 -18.45 3.95 -10.92
CA ARG A 162 -18.33 5.26 -10.26
C ARG A 162 -17.66 5.08 -8.90
N ILE A 163 -16.60 5.83 -8.67
CA ILE A 163 -15.93 5.92 -7.38
C ILE A 163 -16.01 7.35 -6.85
N GLU A 164 -15.96 7.47 -5.53
CA GLU A 164 -15.90 8.75 -4.82
C GLU A 164 -14.69 8.74 -3.88
N GLY A 165 -13.95 9.84 -3.84
CA GLY A 165 -12.78 9.96 -2.98
C GLY A 165 -12.26 11.40 -2.97
N THR A 166 -11.06 11.63 -2.45
CA THR A 166 -10.48 12.97 -2.35
C THR A 166 -9.31 13.18 -3.31
N VAL A 167 -9.25 14.37 -3.91
CA VAL A 167 -8.12 14.85 -4.71
C VAL A 167 -7.82 16.27 -4.25
N ASN A 168 -6.63 16.50 -3.68
CA ASN A 168 -6.25 17.78 -3.07
C ASN A 168 -7.30 18.25 -2.05
N GLU A 169 -7.65 17.38 -1.09
CA GLU A 169 -8.63 17.63 -0.02
C GLU A 169 -10.07 17.93 -0.48
N LYS A 170 -10.37 17.77 -1.77
CA LYS A 170 -11.70 17.98 -2.34
C LYS A 170 -12.32 16.66 -2.74
N ILE A 171 -13.56 16.44 -2.31
CA ILE A 171 -14.36 15.29 -2.73
C ILE A 171 -14.58 15.36 -4.24
N LYS A 172 -14.32 14.24 -4.92
CA LYS A 172 -14.48 14.05 -6.36
C LYS A 172 -15.20 12.74 -6.63
N LYS A 173 -16.05 12.76 -7.65
CA LYS A 173 -16.69 11.58 -8.23
C LYS A 173 -16.08 11.34 -9.59
N ILE A 174 -15.59 10.13 -9.82
CA ILE A 174 -14.91 9.73 -11.06
C ILE A 174 -15.62 8.50 -11.62
N GLU A 175 -15.78 8.46 -12.93
CA GLU A 175 -16.25 7.28 -13.65
C GLU A 175 -15.04 6.57 -14.27
N LEU A 176 -14.71 5.39 -13.75
CA LEU A 176 -13.67 4.52 -14.27
C LEU A 176 -14.17 3.85 -15.55
N LYS A 177 -13.50 4.15 -16.66
CA LYS A 177 -13.81 3.60 -17.99
C LYS A 177 -13.12 2.27 -18.28
N SER A 178 -12.19 1.87 -17.43
CA SER A 178 -11.44 0.63 -17.45
C SER A 178 -11.26 0.15 -16.00
N GLU A 179 -10.65 -1.00 -15.80
CA GLU A 179 -10.23 -1.43 -14.47
C GLU A 179 -9.13 -0.50 -13.94
N ALA A 180 -8.95 -0.50 -12.63
CA ALA A 180 -8.01 0.38 -11.95
C ALA A 180 -7.17 -0.43 -10.94
N ILE A 181 -6.08 0.17 -10.46
CA ILE A 181 -5.22 -0.44 -9.46
C ILE A 181 -5.60 0.15 -8.12
N HIS A 182 -6.09 -0.69 -7.22
CA HIS A 182 -6.33 -0.33 -5.83
C HIS A 182 -5.07 -0.60 -5.02
N VAL A 183 -4.54 0.44 -4.39
CA VAL A 183 -3.40 0.38 -3.48
C VAL A 183 -3.91 0.57 -2.05
N GLU A 184 -3.56 -0.35 -1.18
CA GLU A 184 -3.98 -0.39 0.22
C GLU A 184 -2.74 -0.47 1.13
N TYR A 185 -2.64 0.46 2.06
CA TYR A 185 -1.76 0.38 3.22
C TYR A 185 -2.65 0.06 4.42
N PHE A 186 -2.66 -1.20 4.85
CA PHE A 186 -3.62 -1.68 5.84
C PHE A 186 -3.64 -0.78 7.08
N GLU A 187 -4.86 -0.33 7.44
CA GLU A 187 -5.13 0.52 8.60
C GLU A 187 -4.50 1.92 8.55
N LYS A 188 -3.99 2.35 7.38
CA LYS A 188 -3.29 3.64 7.22
C LYS A 188 -3.81 4.51 6.08
N ALA A 189 -4.11 3.93 4.93
CA ALA A 189 -4.56 4.67 3.75
C ALA A 189 -4.94 3.73 2.61
N SER A 190 -5.78 4.19 1.70
CA SER A 190 -6.00 3.54 0.41
C SER A 190 -6.29 4.53 -0.70
N PHE A 191 -5.87 4.20 -1.91
CA PHE A 191 -6.11 5.02 -3.09
C PHE A 191 -6.26 4.16 -4.35
N ILE A 192 -6.93 4.73 -5.35
CA ILE A 192 -7.11 4.12 -6.67
C ILE A 192 -6.22 4.84 -7.66
N ILE A 193 -5.37 4.11 -8.38
CA ILE A 193 -4.68 4.57 -9.58
C ILE A 193 -5.51 4.15 -10.79
N TYR A 194 -5.92 5.11 -11.61
CA TYR A 194 -6.79 4.87 -12.75
C TYR A 194 -6.29 5.59 -14.00
N TRP A 195 -6.62 5.04 -15.16
CA TRP A 195 -6.37 5.67 -16.45
C TRP A 195 -7.51 6.60 -16.85
N ASN A 196 -7.17 7.83 -17.26
CA ASN A 196 -8.14 8.83 -17.70
C ASN A 196 -8.26 8.96 -19.24
N GLY A 197 -7.71 8.01 -19.99
CA GLY A 197 -7.59 8.08 -21.45
C GLY A 197 -6.27 8.65 -21.96
N LYS A 198 -5.45 9.27 -21.08
CA LYS A 198 -4.17 9.89 -21.44
C LYS A 198 -3.03 9.58 -20.49
N SER A 199 -3.30 9.53 -19.18
CA SER A 199 -2.31 9.23 -18.15
C SER A 199 -2.95 8.53 -16.96
N TYR A 200 -2.11 7.85 -16.17
CA TYR A 200 -2.48 7.39 -14.85
C TYR A 200 -2.63 8.58 -13.90
N ASN A 201 -3.69 8.54 -13.08
CA ASN A 201 -4.01 9.51 -12.04
C ASN A 201 -4.37 8.75 -10.76
N ARG A 202 -4.38 9.44 -9.61
CA ARG A 202 -4.85 8.85 -8.35
C ARG A 202 -6.06 9.56 -7.76
N ILE A 203 -6.80 8.85 -6.93
CA ILE A 203 -7.82 9.38 -6.02
C ILE A 203 -7.76 8.64 -4.68
N GLN A 204 -7.71 9.37 -3.58
CA GLN A 204 -7.68 8.80 -2.23
C GLN A 204 -9.07 8.25 -1.87
N GLN A 205 -9.15 7.04 -1.31
CA GLN A 205 -10.39 6.39 -0.88
C GLN A 205 -10.55 6.37 0.65
N GLY A 206 -9.45 6.26 1.40
CA GLY A 206 -9.47 6.26 2.86
C GLY A 206 -8.14 6.70 3.46
N ASP A 207 -8.20 7.25 4.67
CA ASP A 207 -7.07 7.64 5.52
C ASP A 207 -7.09 6.82 6.81
#